data_AF-A0ABD5G901-F1
#
_entry.id   AF-A0ABD5G901-F1
#
_cell.length_a   1.000
_cell.length_b   1.000
_cell.length_c   1.000
_cell.angle_alpha   90.00
_cell.angle_beta   90.00
_cell.angle_gamma   90.00
#
_symmetry.space_group_name_H-M   'P 1'
#
loop_
_entity.id
_entity.type
_entity.pdbx_description
1 polymer ?
#
loop_
_entity_poly.entity_id
_entity_poly.type
_entity_poly.pdbx_seq_one_letter_code
_entity_poly.pdbx_strand_id
1 'polypeptide(L)'
;MTDTNNVLRLALANDELEKFIVGEPFYFLEANAQNDEPQNVTQAFDQLVVPYWRETHDLNFPQRFVAGLLKALASYPDRNRAIYIVHDWVWYYRFCQAKQQAQPQGPYGDLFDIDLGPVALALKLRLEENKAELQADTRWAGAAWNSPDGMWTPLLRTAVTVRDKLGGPDFVPRNA
;
A
#
# COMPACT_ATOMS: atom_id res chain seq x y z
N MET A 1 -27.15 -3.49 -12.11
CA MET A 1 -27.02 -2.45 -11.07
C MET A 1 -25.57 -2.47 -10.65
N THR A 2 -24.84 -1.39 -10.90
CA THR A 2 -23.46 -1.22 -10.43
C THR A 2 -23.51 -1.11 -8.91
N ASP A 3 -22.93 -2.08 -8.21
CA ASP A 3 -22.85 -2.08 -6.76
C ASP A 3 -21.95 -0.92 -6.32
N THR A 4 -22.58 0.21 -5.98
CA THR A 4 -21.93 1.41 -5.42
C THR A 4 -21.24 1.13 -4.08
N ASN A 5 -21.37 -0.07 -3.52
CA ASN A 5 -20.65 -0.48 -2.31
C ASN A 5 -19.25 -1.03 -2.59
N ASN A 6 -18.85 -1.26 -3.84
CA ASN A 6 -17.49 -1.70 -4.17
C ASN A 6 -16.65 -0.52 -4.67
N VAL A 7 -16.09 0.21 -3.71
CA VAL A 7 -15.25 1.40 -3.94
C VAL A 7 -14.05 1.13 -4.84
N LEU A 8 -13.48 -0.09 -4.84
CA LEU A 8 -12.41 -0.48 -5.76
C LEU A 8 -12.89 -0.50 -7.21
N ARG A 9 -14.03 -1.12 -7.49
CA ARG A 9 -14.60 -1.16 -8.86
C ARG A 9 -14.90 0.24 -9.38
N LEU A 10 -15.35 1.13 -8.50
CA LEU A 10 -15.61 2.52 -8.86
C LEU A 10 -14.31 3.28 -9.18
N ALA A 11 -13.26 3.11 -8.38
CA ALA A 11 -11.95 3.69 -8.65
C ALA A 11 -11.36 3.18 -9.98
N LEU A 12 -11.50 1.88 -10.26
CA LEU A 12 -11.06 1.28 -11.52
C LEU A 12 -11.84 1.81 -12.73
N ALA A 13 -13.16 2.02 -12.59
CA ALA A 13 -14.01 2.53 -13.67
C ALA A 13 -13.71 4.01 -14.01
N ASN A 14 -13.25 4.80 -13.04
CA ASN A 14 -12.97 6.23 -13.21
C ASN A 14 -11.49 6.56 -13.45
N ASP A 15 -10.59 5.56 -13.53
CA ASP A 15 -9.13 5.77 -13.56
C ASP A 15 -8.59 6.55 -12.34
N GLU A 16 -9.13 6.22 -11.16
CA GLU A 16 -8.87 6.90 -9.88
C GLU A 16 -8.28 5.94 -8.83
N LEU A 17 -7.56 4.90 -9.26
CA LEU A 17 -7.05 3.88 -8.37
C LEU A 17 -6.08 4.44 -7.31
N GLU A 18 -5.36 5.52 -7.62
CA GLU A 18 -4.52 6.23 -6.65
C GLU A 18 -5.34 6.78 -5.47
N LYS A 19 -6.58 7.21 -5.70
CA LYS A 19 -7.47 7.74 -4.66
C LYS A 19 -7.97 6.64 -3.74
N PHE A 20 -8.23 5.45 -4.30
CA PHE A 20 -8.50 4.25 -3.51
C PHE A 20 -7.29 3.80 -2.68
N ILE A 21 -6.11 3.79 -3.28
CA ILE A 21 -4.85 3.41 -2.62
C ILE A 21 -4.59 4.29 -1.40
N VAL A 22 -4.76 5.61 -1.54
CA VAL A 22 -4.55 6.56 -0.44
C VAL A 22 -5.75 6.71 0.49
N GLY A 23 -6.89 6.09 0.15
CA GLY A 23 -8.15 6.12 0.90
C GLY A 23 -8.79 7.52 0.98
N GLU A 24 -8.86 8.24 -0.14
CA GLU A 24 -9.69 9.45 -0.19
C GLU A 24 -11.17 9.08 0.01
N PRO A 25 -11.97 9.90 0.71
CA PRO A 25 -13.43 9.73 0.67
C PRO A 25 -13.96 9.89 -0.76
N PHE A 26 -14.85 9.03 -1.24
CA PHE A 26 -15.53 7.91 -0.59
C PHE A 26 -14.87 6.54 -0.85
N TYR A 27 -13.62 6.50 -1.31
CA TYR A 27 -12.86 5.28 -1.58
C TYR A 27 -12.21 4.61 -0.35
N PHE A 28 -12.21 5.29 0.80
CA PHE A 28 -11.80 4.70 2.09
C PHE A 28 -12.71 3.52 2.46
N LEU A 29 -12.12 2.40 2.86
CA LEU A 29 -12.87 1.28 3.42
C LEU A 29 -12.87 1.39 4.95
N GLU A 30 -14.05 1.58 5.53
CA GLU A 30 -14.24 1.58 6.98
C GLU A 30 -13.83 0.24 7.60
N ALA A 31 -13.06 0.29 8.69
CA ALA A 31 -12.72 -0.87 9.49
C ALA A 31 -12.71 -0.47 10.97
N ASN A 32 -12.92 -1.45 11.86
CA ASN A 32 -12.76 -1.25 13.30
C ASN A 32 -11.26 -1.25 13.66
N ALA A 33 -10.58 -0.18 13.27
CA ALA A 33 -9.18 0.06 13.58
C ALA A 33 -9.05 0.77 14.93
N GLN A 34 -8.00 0.43 15.69
CA GLN A 34 -7.72 1.08 16.97
C GLN A 34 -7.13 2.49 16.80
N ASN A 35 -6.59 2.79 15.61
CA ASN A 35 -5.97 4.05 15.26
C ASN A 35 -6.50 4.53 13.92
N ASP A 36 -6.52 5.84 13.70
CA ASP A 36 -6.80 6.42 12.39
C ASP A 36 -5.74 5.96 11.39
N GLU A 37 -6.18 5.55 10.20
CA GLU A 37 -5.33 5.18 9.08
C GLU A 37 -5.84 5.85 7.79
N PRO A 38 -4.96 6.22 6.84
CA PRO A 38 -5.39 6.84 5.60
C PRO A 38 -6.13 5.88 4.67
N GLN A 39 -5.86 4.57 4.79
CA GLN A 39 -6.63 3.47 4.23
C GLN A 39 -6.42 2.25 5.13
N ASN A 40 -7.45 1.42 5.31
CA ASN A 40 -7.33 0.15 6.03
C ASN A 40 -6.78 -0.92 5.09
N VAL A 41 -5.48 -0.87 4.75
CA VAL A 41 -4.87 -1.65 3.65
C VAL A 41 -5.17 -3.14 3.74
N THR A 42 -5.00 -3.76 4.91
CA THR A 42 -5.28 -5.18 5.10
C THR A 42 -6.73 -5.51 4.75
N GLN A 43 -7.69 -4.77 5.28
CA GLN A 43 -9.11 -4.98 5.03
C GLN A 43 -9.48 -4.65 3.59
N ALA A 44 -8.96 -3.56 3.03
CA ALA A 44 -9.20 -3.16 1.64
C ALA A 44 -8.66 -4.21 0.67
N PHE A 45 -7.49 -4.77 0.96
CA PHE A 45 -6.91 -5.83 0.16
C PHE A 45 -7.74 -7.11 0.25
N ASP A 46 -8.06 -7.56 1.46
CA ASP A 46 -8.74 -8.84 1.70
C ASP A 46 -10.21 -8.84 1.27
N GLN A 47 -10.90 -7.70 1.41
CA GLN A 47 -12.34 -7.59 1.15
C GLN A 47 -12.66 -7.05 -0.23
N LEU A 48 -11.75 -6.31 -0.87
CA LEU A 48 -12.00 -5.70 -2.19
C LEU A 48 -11.07 -6.21 -3.26
N VAL A 49 -9.74 -6.17 -3.04
CA VAL A 49 -8.76 -6.54 -4.07
C VAL A 49 -8.78 -8.04 -4.37
N VAL A 50 -8.66 -8.90 -3.35
CA VAL A 50 -8.66 -10.35 -3.53
C VAL A 50 -10.00 -10.85 -4.10
N PRO A 51 -11.17 -10.43 -3.61
CA PRO A 51 -12.44 -10.82 -4.19
C PRO A 51 -12.62 -10.32 -5.62
N TYR A 52 -12.23 -9.07 -5.92
CA TYR A 52 -12.27 -8.54 -7.29
C TYR A 52 -11.45 -9.41 -8.26
N TRP A 53 -10.22 -9.76 -7.87
CA TRP A 53 -9.36 -10.61 -8.68
C TRP A 53 -9.99 -11.99 -8.93
N ARG A 54 -10.46 -12.66 -7.88
CA ARG A 54 -11.11 -13.98 -7.99
C ARG A 54 -12.37 -13.98 -8.82
N GLU A 55 -13.15 -12.92 -8.73
CA GLU A 55 -14.41 -12.81 -9.46
C GLU A 55 -14.16 -12.54 -10.95
N THR A 56 -13.20 -11.67 -11.27
CA THR A 56 -13.06 -11.13 -12.63
C THR A 56 -11.93 -11.76 -13.44
N HIS A 57 -10.86 -12.22 -12.76
CA HIS A 57 -9.58 -12.58 -13.38
C HIS A 57 -9.10 -11.55 -14.41
N ASP A 58 -9.35 -10.25 -14.14
CA ASP A 58 -8.99 -9.15 -15.04
C ASP A 58 -7.48 -9.08 -15.24
N LEU A 59 -7.00 -9.59 -16.38
CA LEU A 59 -5.57 -9.68 -16.71
C LEU A 59 -4.86 -8.31 -16.74
N ASN A 60 -5.58 -7.20 -16.84
CA ASN A 60 -4.99 -5.86 -16.79
C ASN A 60 -4.86 -5.32 -15.36
N PHE A 61 -5.58 -5.91 -14.40
CA PHE A 61 -5.61 -5.43 -13.02
C PHE A 61 -4.23 -5.37 -12.35
N PRO A 62 -3.34 -6.38 -12.47
CA PRO A 62 -2.00 -6.32 -11.86
C PRO A 62 -1.20 -5.08 -12.30
N GLN A 63 -1.21 -4.77 -13.60
CA GLN A 63 -0.53 -3.59 -14.14
C GLN A 63 -1.18 -2.29 -13.66
N ARG A 64 -2.52 -2.22 -13.65
CA ARG A 64 -3.26 -1.06 -13.15
C ARG A 64 -2.99 -0.80 -11.68
N PHE A 65 -2.91 -1.86 -10.87
CA PHE A 65 -2.59 -1.79 -9.45
C PHE A 65 -1.21 -1.15 -9.22
N VAL A 66 -0.18 -1.63 -9.92
CA VAL A 66 1.16 -1.03 -9.88
C VAL A 66 1.15 0.42 -10.36
N ALA A 67 0.43 0.73 -11.44
CA ALA A 67 0.32 2.08 -11.96
C ALA A 67 -0.37 3.04 -10.96
N GLY A 68 -1.38 2.56 -10.23
CA GLY A 68 -2.04 3.32 -9.16
C GLY A 68 -1.09 3.67 -8.01
N LEU A 69 -0.24 2.73 -7.59
CA LEU A 69 0.77 2.98 -6.54
C LEU A 69 1.77 4.03 -6.99
N LEU A 70 2.25 3.92 -8.23
CA LEU A 70 3.16 4.90 -8.82
C LEU A 70 2.52 6.28 -8.97
N LYS A 71 1.25 6.35 -9.41
CA LYS A 71 0.50 7.60 -9.54
C LYS A 71 0.31 8.27 -8.18
N ALA A 72 0.00 7.50 -7.13
CA ALA A 72 -0.07 8.03 -5.77
C ALA A 72 1.26 8.69 -5.35
N LEU A 73 2.41 8.02 -5.56
CA LEU A 73 3.74 8.57 -5.24
C LEU A 73 4.16 9.76 -6.11
N ALA A 74 3.65 9.84 -7.33
CA ALA A 74 4.02 10.86 -8.30
C ALA A 74 3.25 12.17 -8.08
N SER A 75 1.93 12.08 -7.87
CA SER A 75 1.04 13.24 -8.00
C SER A 75 0.13 13.51 -6.80
N TYR A 76 0.10 12.65 -5.78
CA TYR A 76 -0.79 12.90 -4.65
C TYR A 76 -0.30 14.11 -3.82
N PRO A 77 -1.19 15.07 -3.48
CA PRO A 77 -0.76 16.34 -2.85
C PRO A 77 -0.07 16.16 -1.49
N ASP A 78 -0.59 15.26 -0.64
CA ASP A 78 0.02 14.92 0.64
C ASP A 78 1.04 13.79 0.45
N ARG A 79 2.28 14.19 0.13
CA ARG A 79 3.38 13.24 -0.18
C ARG A 79 3.63 12.26 0.95
N ASN A 80 3.60 12.74 2.19
CA ASN A 80 3.81 11.93 3.39
C ASN A 80 2.74 10.83 3.50
N ARG A 81 1.47 11.16 3.26
CA ARG A 81 0.37 10.16 3.15
C ARG A 81 0.65 9.13 2.08
N ALA A 82 1.01 9.57 0.87
CA ALA A 82 1.26 8.66 -0.24
C ALA A 82 2.45 7.72 0.04
N ILE A 83 3.55 8.24 0.57
CA ILE A 83 4.72 7.44 0.96
C ILE A 83 4.30 6.39 1.99
N TYR A 84 3.59 6.80 3.03
CA TYR A 84 3.17 5.92 4.10
C TYR A 84 2.23 4.82 3.63
N ILE A 85 1.19 5.16 2.87
CA ILE A 85 0.20 4.17 2.49
C ILE A 85 0.70 3.22 1.41
N VAL A 86 1.54 3.69 0.48
CA VAL A 86 2.15 2.82 -0.53
C VAL A 86 3.18 1.88 0.11
N HIS A 87 3.87 2.29 1.19
CA HIS A 87 4.67 1.36 2.00
C HIS A 87 3.82 0.22 2.54
N ASP A 88 2.66 0.55 3.10
CA ASP A 88 1.77 -0.43 3.71
C ASP A 88 1.18 -1.40 2.68
N TRP A 89 0.75 -0.91 1.50
CA TRP A 89 0.34 -1.77 0.38
C TRP A 89 1.46 -2.71 -0.08
N VAL A 90 2.70 -2.23 -0.23
CA VAL A 90 3.84 -3.06 -0.62
C VAL A 90 4.13 -4.12 0.45
N TRP A 91 4.14 -3.74 1.72
CA TRP A 91 4.35 -4.68 2.82
C TRP A 91 3.25 -5.74 2.86
N TYR A 92 1.98 -5.34 2.81
CA TYR A 92 0.86 -6.26 2.92
C TYR A 92 0.77 -7.21 1.72
N TYR A 93 0.98 -6.70 0.49
CA TYR A 93 1.03 -7.56 -0.69
C TYR A 93 2.14 -8.62 -0.56
N ARG A 94 3.34 -8.23 -0.12
CA ARG A 94 4.46 -9.17 0.09
C ARG A 94 4.20 -10.16 1.21
N PHE A 95 3.49 -9.75 2.26
CA PHE A 95 3.02 -10.66 3.30
C PHE A 95 2.06 -11.71 2.71
N CYS A 96 1.07 -11.29 1.92
CA CYS A 96 0.12 -12.19 1.27
C CYS A 96 0.80 -13.14 0.29
N GLN A 97 1.79 -12.67 -0.47
CA GLN A 97 2.57 -13.50 -1.40
C GLN A 97 3.42 -14.55 -0.65
N ALA A 98 4.04 -14.18 0.47
CA ALA A 98 4.74 -15.15 1.33
C ALA A 98 3.77 -16.22 1.87
N LYS A 99 2.53 -15.83 2.21
CA LYS A 99 1.48 -16.78 2.63
C LYS A 99 1.02 -17.68 1.49
N GLN A 100 0.87 -17.16 0.27
CA GLN A 100 0.57 -17.95 -0.93
C GLN A 100 1.62 -19.05 -1.14
N GLN A 101 2.91 -18.71 -1.05
CA GLN A 101 4.01 -19.67 -1.23
C GLN A 101 4.01 -20.75 -0.14
N ALA A 102 3.76 -20.36 1.12
CA ALA A 102 3.72 -21.30 2.24
C ALA A 102 2.45 -22.16 2.26
N GLN A 103 1.32 -21.64 1.76
CA GLN A 103 0.01 -22.29 1.77
C GLN A 103 -0.72 -22.05 0.45
N PRO A 104 -0.37 -22.78 -0.63
CA PRO A 104 -0.94 -22.55 -1.96
C PRO A 104 -2.45 -22.80 -2.07
N GLN A 105 -3.05 -23.52 -1.12
CA GLN A 105 -4.50 -23.76 -1.03
C GLN A 105 -5.20 -22.79 -0.05
N GLY A 106 -4.47 -21.82 0.49
CA GLY A 106 -4.95 -20.85 1.46
C GLY A 106 -5.69 -19.67 0.82
N PRO A 107 -6.05 -18.65 1.63
CA PRO A 107 -6.81 -17.49 1.18
C PRO A 107 -6.10 -16.61 0.15
N TYR A 108 -4.82 -16.82 -0.13
CA TYR A 108 -4.06 -16.11 -1.16
C TYR A 108 -3.50 -17.06 -2.23
N GLY A 109 -3.99 -18.31 -2.31
CA GLY A 109 -3.46 -19.33 -3.21
C GLY A 109 -3.40 -18.92 -4.69
N ASP A 110 -4.39 -18.16 -5.11
CA ASP A 110 -4.54 -17.62 -6.46
C ASP A 110 -4.29 -16.11 -6.52
N LEU A 111 -3.37 -15.60 -5.70
CA LEU A 111 -3.00 -14.18 -5.74
C LEU A 111 -2.26 -13.89 -7.05
N PHE A 112 -2.65 -12.80 -7.72
CA PHE A 112 -2.00 -12.33 -8.93
C PHE A 112 -0.57 -11.86 -8.67
N ASP A 113 0.32 -12.06 -9.65
CA ASP A 113 1.71 -11.58 -9.60
C ASP A 113 1.85 -10.14 -10.11
N ILE A 114 2.68 -9.34 -9.44
CA ILE A 114 3.08 -7.99 -9.87
C ILE A 114 4.59 -7.79 -9.73
N ASP A 115 5.15 -6.95 -10.60
CA ASP A 115 6.49 -6.40 -10.42
C ASP A 115 6.43 -5.13 -9.55
N LEU A 116 6.94 -5.22 -8.32
CA LEU A 116 7.04 -4.11 -7.39
C LEU A 116 8.36 -3.31 -7.53
N GLY A 117 9.27 -3.72 -8.42
CA GLY A 117 10.56 -3.04 -8.64
C GLY A 117 10.43 -1.54 -8.91
N PRO A 118 9.57 -1.10 -9.85
CA PRO A 118 9.35 0.32 -10.11
C PRO A 118 8.80 1.08 -8.89
N VAL A 119 7.89 0.47 -8.13
CA VAL A 119 7.30 1.07 -6.92
C VAL A 119 8.37 1.24 -5.84
N ALA A 120 9.20 0.22 -5.64
CA ALA A 120 10.30 0.27 -4.69
C ALA A 120 11.32 1.36 -5.03
N LEU A 121 11.68 1.51 -6.31
CA LEU A 121 12.55 2.60 -6.74
C LEU A 121 11.93 3.96 -6.44
N ALA A 122 10.65 4.16 -6.75
CA ALA A 122 9.94 5.40 -6.47
C ALA A 122 9.85 5.68 -4.95
N LEU A 123 9.53 4.66 -4.15
CA LEU A 123 9.49 4.77 -2.69
C LEU A 123 10.85 5.20 -2.13
N LYS A 124 11.93 4.55 -2.57
CA LYS A 124 13.29 4.87 -2.13
C LYS A 124 13.64 6.33 -2.38
N LEU A 125 13.40 6.81 -3.61
CA LEU A 125 13.63 8.21 -3.98
C LEU A 125 12.81 9.15 -3.10
N ARG A 126 11.52 8.86 -2.89
CA ARG A 126 10.64 9.70 -2.05
C ARG A 126 11.05 9.71 -0.58
N LEU A 127 11.48 8.58 -0.03
CA LEU A 127 12.02 8.53 1.34
C LEU A 127 13.28 9.39 1.47
N GLU A 128 14.20 9.28 0.52
CA GLU A 128 15.45 10.05 0.53
C GLU A 128 15.18 11.55 0.43
N GLU A 129 14.26 11.96 -0.45
CA GLU A 129 13.88 13.37 -0.69
C GLU A 129 13.10 14.00 0.48
N ASN A 130 12.26 13.23 1.19
CA ASN A 130 11.29 13.79 2.16
C ASN A 130 11.65 13.47 3.62
N LYS A 131 12.88 13.00 3.92
CA LYS A 131 13.29 12.57 5.27
C LYS A 131 12.90 13.56 6.38
N ALA A 132 13.24 14.84 6.24
CA ALA A 132 12.98 15.84 7.28
C ALA A 132 11.47 16.04 7.52
N GLU A 133 10.66 16.06 6.47
CA GLU A 133 9.20 16.18 6.57
C GLU A 133 8.58 14.94 7.20
N LEU A 134 9.09 13.74 6.87
CA LEU A 134 8.66 12.48 7.47
C LEU A 134 9.02 12.38 8.96
N GLN A 135 10.17 12.94 9.36
CA GLN A 135 10.57 13.00 10.78
C GLN A 135 9.69 13.95 11.60
N ALA A 136 9.17 15.01 10.98
CA ALA A 136 8.29 15.97 11.63
C ALA A 136 6.82 15.52 11.67
N ASP A 137 6.43 14.58 10.80
CA ASP A 137 5.04 14.12 10.70
C ASP A 137 4.72 13.06 11.75
N THR A 138 3.77 13.39 12.63
CA THR A 138 3.38 12.57 13.77
C THR A 138 2.02 11.87 13.56
N ARG A 139 1.51 11.84 12.33
CA ARG A 139 0.28 11.12 11.99
C ARG A 139 0.52 9.62 11.88
N TRP A 140 -0.54 8.84 12.10
CA TRP A 140 -0.58 7.38 11.92
C TRP A 140 0.56 6.67 12.66
N ALA A 141 1.40 5.89 11.96
CA ALA A 141 2.56 5.25 12.54
C ALA A 141 3.61 6.25 13.10
N GLY A 142 3.58 7.52 12.71
CA GLY A 142 4.44 8.56 13.26
C GLY A 142 4.03 9.09 14.63
N ALA A 143 2.89 8.67 15.17
CA ALA A 143 2.40 9.13 16.46
C ALA A 143 3.40 8.85 17.59
N ALA A 144 3.44 9.74 18.59
CA ALA A 144 4.43 9.74 19.66
C ALA A 144 4.46 8.45 20.50
N TRP A 145 3.36 7.68 20.52
CA TRP A 145 3.31 6.38 21.19
C TRP A 145 4.08 5.28 20.44
N ASN A 146 4.30 5.43 19.12
CA ASN A 146 4.95 4.45 18.26
C ASN A 146 6.39 4.84 17.88
N SER A 147 6.65 6.15 17.71
CA SER A 147 7.91 6.64 17.15
C SER A 147 8.35 7.97 17.76
N PRO A 148 9.63 8.09 18.16
CA PRO A 148 10.21 9.36 18.59
C PRO A 148 10.58 10.29 17.41
N ASP A 149 10.72 9.76 16.19
CA ASP A 149 11.18 10.48 15.00
C ASP A 149 10.10 10.52 13.90
N GLY A 150 8.85 10.78 14.31
CA GLY A 150 7.71 10.82 13.40
C GLY A 150 7.57 9.55 12.56
N MET A 151 7.09 9.68 11.33
CA MET A 151 6.89 8.55 10.42
C MET A 151 8.20 7.90 9.94
N TRP A 152 9.36 8.55 10.07
CA TRP A 152 10.63 8.05 9.54
C TRP A 152 11.01 6.65 10.05
N THR A 153 11.04 6.47 11.37
CA THR A 153 11.48 5.20 11.98
C THR A 153 10.55 4.03 11.63
N PRO A 154 9.21 4.17 11.70
CA PRO A 154 8.29 3.13 11.23
C PRO A 154 8.48 2.77 9.75
N LEU A 155 8.64 3.76 8.87
CA LEU A 155 8.84 3.53 7.43
C LEU A 155 10.13 2.76 7.16
N LEU A 156 11.23 3.14 7.81
CA LEU A 156 12.50 2.44 7.69
C LEU A 156 12.40 0.98 8.17
N ARG A 157 11.74 0.76 9.31
CA ARG A 157 11.48 -0.58 9.85
C ARG A 157 10.67 -1.44 8.88
N THR A 158 9.66 -0.86 8.24
CA THR A 158 8.86 -1.55 7.22
C THR A 158 9.69 -1.87 5.98
N ALA A 159 10.48 -0.93 5.47
CA ALA A 159 11.35 -1.15 4.31
C ALA A 159 12.35 -2.28 4.53
N VAL A 160 13.02 -2.28 5.69
CA VAL A 160 13.92 -3.36 6.11
C VAL A 160 13.18 -4.69 6.24
N THR A 161 11.98 -4.70 6.81
CA THR A 161 11.16 -5.92 6.95
C THR A 161 10.78 -6.50 5.60
N VAL A 162 10.38 -5.67 4.63
CA VAL A 162 10.04 -6.13 3.28
C VAL A 162 11.25 -6.78 2.61
N ARG A 163 12.41 -6.13 2.65
CA ARG A 163 13.66 -6.64 2.06
C ARG A 163 14.12 -7.93 2.72
N ASP A 164 14.27 -7.92 4.05
CA ASP A 164 15.02 -8.96 4.77
C ASP A 164 14.14 -10.13 5.22
N LYS A 165 12.84 -9.92 5.43
CA LYS A 165 11.92 -10.96 5.95
C LYS A 165 10.90 -11.45 4.93
N LEU A 166 10.50 -10.61 3.98
CA LEU A 166 9.47 -10.96 2.99
C LEU A 166 10.04 -11.20 1.59
N GLY A 167 11.37 -11.12 1.42
CA GLY A 167 12.05 -11.29 0.14
C GLY A 167 11.54 -10.33 -0.95
N GLY A 168 11.01 -9.17 -0.53
CA GLY A 168 10.48 -8.15 -1.43
C GLY A 168 11.58 -7.26 -2.01
N PRO A 169 11.21 -6.29 -2.86
CA PRO A 169 12.17 -5.37 -3.43
C PRO A 169 12.81 -4.47 -2.36
N ASP A 170 14.06 -4.06 -2.59
CA ASP A 170 14.78 -3.16 -1.69
C ASP A 170 14.44 -1.70 -1.98
N PHE A 171 13.78 -1.05 -1.02
CA PHE A 171 13.55 0.40 -1.01
C PHE A 171 14.07 1.06 0.27
N VAL A 172 15.02 0.43 0.96
CA VAL A 172 15.70 1.05 2.10
C VAL A 172 16.48 2.28 1.60
N PRO A 173 16.23 3.47 2.16
CA PRO A 173 16.86 4.70 1.68
C PRO A 173 18.34 4.74 2.07
N ARG A 174 19.19 5.37 1.26
CA ARG A 174 20.64 5.47 1.51
C ARG A 174 20.98 6.34 2.72
N ASN A 175 20.09 7.27 3.06
CA ASN A 175 20.21 8.15 4.22
C ASN A 175 19.44 7.59 5.44
N ALA A 176 19.21 6.27 5.50
CA ALA A 176 18.69 5.54 6.66
C ALA A 176 19.44 5.92 7.94
#